data_AF-A0ABD6EID0-F1
#
_entry.id   AF-A0ABD6EID0-F1
#
_cell.length_a   1.000
_cell.length_b   1.000
_cell.length_c   1.000
_cell.angle_alpha   90.00
_cell.angle_beta   90.00
_cell.angle_gamma   90.00
#
_symmetry.space_group_name_H-M   'P 1'
#
loop_
_entity.id
_entity.type
_entity.pdbx_description
1 polymer ?
#
loop_
_entity_poly.entity_id
_entity_poly.type
_entity_poly.pdbx_seq_one_letter_code
_entity_poly.pdbx_strand_id
1 'polypeptide(L)'
;MEKEFCVTTGRGMQSFVVEELKKLNIMKCNTVEGKIFFSTLLSKEYLHLKCAERIFAVAYFQMIQNEYINLKGLLDLLHSTVCNELLEKAVKIVIENGDEEGTRKFDGGFRVSIRCAGKWRRKINVHRLAADLARRICGRYGWQVNLRHPSFDICIHINENQIFIGIPLSRFPLSRRPYMLDNSLRSTVCNAMLSLANFAGSDIVLDLTCGSSSILIECVHILRNNVWIFSWTNSILIFFYSSLYLICCCAGLNK
;
A
#
# COMPACT_ATOMS: atom_id res chain seq x y z
N MET A 1 -14.86 18.20 -4.82
CA MET A 1 -13.55 17.73 -5.31
C MET A 1 -13.62 16.22 -5.38
N GLU A 2 -13.71 15.66 -6.59
CA GLU A 2 -13.59 14.21 -6.81
C GLU A 2 -12.21 13.76 -6.30
N LYS A 3 -12.21 12.87 -5.31
CA LYS A 3 -10.98 12.24 -4.77
C LYS A 3 -10.70 11.03 -5.65
N GLU A 4 -9.65 11.07 -6.45
CA GLU A 4 -9.35 9.99 -7.40
C GLU A 4 -8.49 8.89 -6.76
N PHE A 5 -7.56 9.29 -5.89
CA PHE A 5 -6.58 8.39 -5.31
C PHE A 5 -6.62 8.39 -3.77
N CYS A 6 -6.26 7.24 -3.21
CA CYS A 6 -6.10 7.06 -1.78
C CYS A 6 -4.83 6.26 -1.48
N VAL A 7 -3.97 6.79 -0.61
CA VAL A 7 -2.86 6.03 -0.02
C VAL A 7 -3.30 5.47 1.32
N THR A 8 -3.02 4.19 1.59
CA THR A 8 -3.06 3.63 2.94
C THR A 8 -1.67 3.66 3.55
N THR A 9 -1.57 3.91 4.85
CA THR A 9 -0.28 3.96 5.57
C THR A 9 -0.29 3.06 6.80
N GLY A 10 0.90 2.70 7.29
CA GLY A 10 1.07 2.21 8.65
C GLY A 10 0.67 3.27 9.69
N ARG A 11 0.41 2.85 10.93
CA ARG A 11 0.18 3.79 12.04
C ARG A 11 1.42 4.65 12.26
N GLY A 12 1.24 5.97 12.33
CA GLY A 12 2.33 6.93 12.50
C GLY A 12 3.07 7.30 11.22
N MET A 13 2.75 6.67 10.08
CA MET A 13 3.44 6.93 8.80
C MET A 13 2.78 8.04 7.97
N GLN A 14 1.66 8.59 8.42
CA GLN A 14 0.88 9.55 7.65
C GLN A 14 1.65 10.82 7.32
N SER A 15 2.40 11.37 8.28
CA SER A 15 3.17 12.60 8.09
C SER A 15 4.22 12.46 6.99
N PHE A 16 4.97 11.35 7.01
CA PHE A 16 5.99 11.05 6.00
C PHE A 16 5.39 10.99 4.60
N VAL A 17 4.25 10.29 4.43
CA VAL A 17 3.59 10.21 3.12
C VAL A 17 3.05 11.56 2.68
N VAL A 18 2.52 12.38 3.58
CA VAL A 18 2.09 13.75 3.26
C VAL A 18 3.27 14.60 2.79
N GLU A 19 4.43 14.48 3.43
CA GLU A 19 5.64 15.19 3.00
C GLU A 19 6.14 14.70 1.63
N GLU A 20 6.13 13.39 1.38
CA GLU A 20 6.45 12.83 0.06
C GLU A 20 5.49 13.36 -1.02
N LEU A 21 4.18 13.38 -0.76
CA LEU A 21 3.19 13.93 -1.69
C LEU A 21 3.41 15.43 -1.96
N LYS A 22 3.77 16.22 -0.94
CA LYS A 22 4.13 17.64 -1.11
C LYS A 22 5.34 17.83 -2.02
N LYS A 23 6.37 16.97 -1.90
CA LYS A 23 7.54 16.98 -2.79
C LYS A 23 7.16 16.70 -4.26
N LEU A 24 6.07 15.97 -4.49
CA LEU A 24 5.48 15.72 -5.81
C LEU A 24 4.49 16.82 -6.26
N ASN A 25 4.47 17.98 -5.60
CA ASN A 25 3.53 19.09 -5.84
C ASN A 25 2.04 18.73 -5.59
N ILE A 26 1.76 17.65 -4.85
CA ILE A 26 0.40 17.25 -4.46
C ILE A 26 0.07 17.88 -3.10
N MET A 27 -0.40 19.13 -3.12
CA MET A 27 -0.60 19.93 -1.90
C MET A 27 -1.95 19.68 -1.22
N LYS A 28 -2.99 19.29 -1.96
CA LYS A 28 -4.35 19.08 -1.43
C LYS A 28 -4.55 17.62 -1.04
N CYS A 29 -4.18 17.28 0.19
CA CYS A 29 -4.42 15.96 0.76
C CYS A 29 -5.40 16.03 1.95
N ASN A 30 -6.26 15.03 2.07
CA ASN A 30 -7.15 14.86 3.23
C ASN A 30 -6.82 13.54 3.94
N THR A 31 -6.42 13.62 5.20
CA THR A 31 -6.03 12.46 6.01
C THR A 31 -7.19 12.02 6.90
N VAL A 32 -7.61 10.77 6.76
CA VAL A 32 -8.67 10.15 7.55
C VAL A 32 -8.26 8.74 7.98
N GLU A 33 -8.08 8.51 9.28
CA GLU A 33 -7.86 7.17 9.87
C GLU A 33 -6.83 6.29 9.10
N GLY A 34 -5.64 6.83 8.80
CA GLY A 34 -4.59 6.10 8.08
C GLY A 34 -4.80 5.96 6.57
N LYS A 35 -5.77 6.69 6.02
CA LYS A 35 -5.93 6.93 4.58
C LYS A 35 -5.62 8.39 4.26
N ILE A 36 -4.92 8.62 3.16
CA ILE A 36 -4.63 9.95 2.64
C ILE A 36 -5.23 10.04 1.25
N PHE A 37 -6.22 10.90 1.08
CA PHE A 37 -6.92 11.12 -0.18
C PHE A 37 -6.30 12.30 -0.92
N PHE A 38 -6.10 12.14 -2.22
CA PHE A 38 -5.54 13.17 -3.09
C PHE A 38 -6.04 12.97 -4.52
N SER A 39 -5.85 13.98 -5.35
CA SER A 39 -6.05 13.94 -6.80
C SER A 39 -4.87 14.63 -7.46
N THR A 40 -4.47 14.17 -8.64
CA THR A 40 -3.30 14.72 -9.34
C THR A 40 -3.46 14.58 -10.84
N LEU A 41 -3.02 15.61 -11.57
CA LEU A 41 -2.87 15.58 -13.03
C LEU A 41 -1.42 15.28 -13.46
N LEU A 42 -0.51 15.15 -12.49
CA LEU A 42 0.94 15.01 -12.69
C LEU A 42 1.33 13.53 -12.88
N SER A 43 2.60 13.32 -13.24
CA SER A 43 3.24 12.03 -13.53
C SER A 43 2.94 10.91 -12.51
N LYS A 44 3.14 9.65 -12.94
CA LYS A 44 2.98 8.43 -12.13
C LYS A 44 4.03 8.29 -10.99
N GLU A 45 4.72 9.37 -10.63
CA GLU A 45 5.75 9.38 -9.58
C GLU A 45 5.20 8.97 -8.21
N TYR A 46 3.92 9.22 -7.94
CA TYR A 46 3.26 8.80 -6.71
C TYR A 46 3.27 7.27 -6.54
N LEU A 47 3.47 6.47 -7.59
CA LEU A 47 3.64 5.00 -7.47
C LEU A 47 4.92 4.62 -6.72
N HIS A 48 5.87 5.55 -6.57
CA HIS A 48 7.17 5.31 -5.94
C HIS A 48 7.28 5.84 -4.50
N LEU A 49 6.15 6.26 -3.90
CA LEU A 49 6.10 6.68 -2.49
C LEU A 49 6.70 5.60 -1.58
N LYS A 50 7.64 5.99 -0.73
CA LYS A 50 8.44 5.06 0.07
C LYS A 50 7.79 4.72 1.39
N CYS A 51 7.06 5.65 2.00
CA CYS A 51 6.40 5.43 3.30
C CYS A 51 4.94 4.95 3.17
N ALA A 52 4.45 4.79 1.94
CA ALA A 52 3.11 4.32 1.61
C ALA A 52 3.00 2.78 1.65
N GLU A 53 1.83 2.26 2.05
CA GLU A 53 1.57 0.82 2.00
C GLU A 53 0.99 0.38 0.66
N ARG A 54 -0.07 1.07 0.22
CA ARG A 54 -0.77 0.80 -1.04
C ARG A 54 -1.42 2.08 -1.53
N ILE A 55 -1.57 2.18 -2.84
CA ILE A 55 -2.29 3.25 -3.51
C ILE A 55 -3.49 2.64 -4.22
N PHE A 56 -4.63 3.29 -4.08
CA PHE A 56 -5.91 2.86 -4.61
C PHE A 56 -6.48 3.93 -5.53
N ALA A 57 -7.08 3.52 -6.65
CA ALA A 57 -8.13 4.29 -7.28
C ALA A 57 -9.40 4.19 -6.41
N VAL A 58 -9.98 5.33 -6.06
CA VAL A 58 -11.13 5.40 -5.15
C VAL A 58 -12.42 5.24 -5.95
N ALA A 59 -13.20 4.21 -5.63
CA ALA A 59 -14.55 4.06 -6.17
C ALA A 59 -15.59 4.69 -5.22
N TYR A 60 -15.39 4.55 -3.91
CA TYR A 60 -16.29 5.10 -2.92
C TYR A 60 -15.61 5.36 -1.59
N PHE A 61 -16.02 6.45 -0.93
CA PHE A 61 -15.62 6.74 0.43
C PHE A 61 -16.70 7.52 1.15
N GLN A 62 -17.08 7.08 2.35
CA GLN A 62 -18.02 7.79 3.20
C GLN A 62 -17.63 7.65 4.68
N MET A 63 -17.69 8.77 5.40
CA MET A 63 -17.66 8.80 6.86
C MET A 63 -19.03 8.44 7.40
N ILE A 64 -19.09 7.47 8.30
CA ILE A 64 -20.31 7.11 9.03
C ILE A 64 -20.41 8.08 10.20
N GLN A 65 -21.12 9.19 10.00
CA GLN A 65 -21.39 10.16 11.06
C GLN A 65 -22.54 9.71 11.99
N ASN A 66 -23.40 8.79 11.53
CA ASN A 66 -24.52 8.29 12.30
C ASN A 66 -24.16 6.98 13.00
N GLU A 67 -24.24 6.96 14.34
CA GLU A 67 -24.13 5.74 15.16
C GLU A 67 -25.15 4.65 14.77
N TYR A 68 -26.14 4.99 13.94
CA TYR A 68 -27.34 4.20 13.63
C TYR A 68 -27.36 3.47 12.29
N ILE A 69 -26.27 3.38 11.52
CA ILE A 69 -26.27 2.44 10.38
C ILE A 69 -26.38 1.01 10.94
N ASN A 70 -27.54 0.40 10.75
CA ASN A 70 -27.78 -1.00 11.06
C ASN A 70 -27.19 -1.90 9.95
N LEU A 71 -27.14 -3.20 10.19
CA LEU A 71 -26.54 -4.15 9.25
C LEU A 71 -27.23 -4.12 7.87
N LYS A 72 -28.56 -4.00 7.84
CA LYS A 72 -29.32 -3.95 6.59
C LYS A 72 -28.94 -2.70 5.76
N GLY A 73 -28.94 -1.52 6.38
CA GLY A 73 -28.58 -0.28 5.71
C GLY A 73 -27.13 -0.27 5.21
N LEU A 74 -26.20 -0.89 5.96
CA LEU A 74 -24.83 -1.09 5.48
C LEU A 74 -24.80 -1.96 4.22
N LEU A 75 -25.51 -3.10 4.23
CA LEU A 75 -25.55 -4.01 3.09
C LEU A 75 -26.19 -3.34 1.87
N ASP A 76 -27.30 -2.63 2.04
CA ASP A 76 -27.98 -1.89 0.98
C ASP A 76 -27.07 -0.83 0.37
N LEU A 77 -26.30 -0.11 1.19
CA LEU A 77 -25.30 0.85 0.73
C LEU A 77 -24.17 0.19 -0.06
N LEU A 78 -23.64 -0.95 0.41
CA LEU A 78 -22.60 -1.68 -0.32
C LEU A 78 -23.13 -2.19 -1.66
N HIS A 79 -24.34 -2.74 -1.69
CA HIS A 79 -24.98 -3.23 -2.91
C HIS A 79 -25.19 -2.13 -3.95
N SER A 80 -25.66 -0.95 -3.53
CA SER A 80 -25.86 0.18 -4.45
C SER A 80 -24.52 0.71 -4.97
N THR A 81 -23.50 0.77 -4.10
CA THR A 81 -22.20 1.32 -4.44
C THR A 81 -21.42 0.47 -5.42
N VAL A 82 -21.42 -0.86 -5.28
CA VAL A 82 -20.69 -1.73 -6.22
C VAL A 82 -21.30 -1.73 -7.63
N CYS A 83 -22.56 -1.37 -7.77
CA CYS A 83 -23.24 -1.24 -9.07
C CYS A 83 -23.16 0.19 -9.66
N ASN A 84 -22.41 1.09 -9.03
CA ASN A 84 -22.30 2.49 -9.41
C ASN A 84 -21.19 2.71 -10.46
N GLU A 85 -21.40 3.66 -11.38
CA GLU A 85 -20.44 4.09 -12.41
C GLU A 85 -19.07 4.52 -11.85
N LEU A 86 -19.00 4.97 -10.59
CA LEU A 86 -17.74 5.29 -9.92
C LEU A 86 -16.79 4.08 -9.82
N LEU A 87 -17.33 2.86 -9.70
CA LEU A 87 -16.51 1.65 -9.72
C LEU A 87 -15.88 1.44 -11.10
N GLU A 88 -16.63 1.68 -12.16
CA GLU A 88 -16.14 1.56 -13.54
C GLU A 88 -15.07 2.63 -13.83
N LYS A 89 -15.26 3.87 -13.35
CA LYS A 89 -14.24 4.92 -13.40
C LYS A 89 -12.94 4.49 -12.69
N ALA A 90 -13.05 3.92 -11.48
CA ALA A 90 -11.89 3.44 -10.74
C ALA A 90 -11.15 2.29 -11.47
N VAL A 91 -11.89 1.40 -12.14
CA VAL A 91 -11.30 0.35 -12.99
C VAL A 91 -10.54 0.95 -14.17
N LYS A 92 -11.12 1.94 -14.88
CA LYS A 92 -10.44 2.64 -15.99
C LYS A 92 -9.13 3.28 -15.53
N ILE A 93 -9.15 3.97 -14.39
CA ILE A 93 -7.94 4.55 -13.77
C ILE A 93 -6.89 3.45 -13.52
N VAL A 94 -7.28 2.28 -13.02
CA VAL A 94 -6.35 1.16 -12.74
C VAL A 94 -5.83 0.54 -14.03
N ILE A 95 -6.61 0.47 -15.09
CA ILE A 95 -6.15 -0.06 -16.39
C ILE A 95 -5.11 0.89 -16.99
N GLU A 96 -5.36 2.20 -16.97
CA GLU A 96 -4.48 3.22 -17.55
C GLU A 96 -3.22 3.48 -16.71
N ASN A 97 -3.36 3.42 -15.37
CA ASN A 97 -2.32 3.81 -14.42
C ASN A 97 -1.74 2.66 -13.60
N GLY A 98 -2.25 1.44 -13.76
CA GLY A 98 -1.77 0.26 -13.06
C GLY A 98 -0.45 -0.27 -13.60
N ASP A 99 0.41 -0.69 -12.67
CA ASP A 99 1.74 -1.28 -12.84
C ASP A 99 2.82 -0.36 -13.48
N GLU A 100 4.10 -0.57 -13.10
CA GLU A 100 5.23 0.35 -13.38
C GLU A 100 5.51 0.55 -14.89
N GLU A 101 5.23 -0.46 -15.71
CA GLU A 101 5.42 -0.42 -17.17
C GLU A 101 4.26 0.27 -17.92
N GLY A 102 3.20 0.66 -17.21
CA GLY A 102 2.04 1.31 -17.79
C GLY A 102 1.17 0.34 -18.59
N THR A 103 -0.11 0.34 -18.26
CA THR A 103 -1.18 -0.53 -18.76
C THR A 103 -1.23 -1.91 -18.11
N ARG A 104 -2.23 -2.07 -17.23
CA ARG A 104 -2.61 -3.38 -16.72
C ARG A 104 -3.59 -4.02 -17.71
N LYS A 105 -3.24 -5.18 -18.26
CA LYS A 105 -4.14 -5.94 -19.14
C LYS A 105 -5.36 -6.41 -18.35
N PHE A 106 -6.55 -6.01 -18.78
CA PHE A 106 -7.80 -6.50 -18.22
C PHE A 106 -8.31 -7.70 -19.03
N ASP A 107 -8.38 -8.86 -18.39
CA ASP A 107 -8.87 -10.12 -18.97
C ASP A 107 -10.31 -10.47 -18.55
N GLY A 108 -11.03 -9.53 -17.92
CA GLY A 108 -12.36 -9.77 -17.37
C GLY A 108 -12.37 -10.34 -15.95
N GLY A 109 -11.22 -10.78 -15.43
CA GLY A 109 -11.09 -11.42 -14.12
C GLY A 109 -10.97 -10.42 -12.95
N PHE A 110 -11.78 -10.57 -11.91
CA PHE A 110 -11.67 -9.75 -10.69
C PHE A 110 -11.82 -10.56 -9.41
N ARG A 111 -11.39 -9.98 -8.29
CA ARG A 111 -11.63 -10.49 -6.94
C ARG A 111 -12.28 -9.41 -6.07
N VAL A 112 -13.07 -9.81 -5.09
CA VAL A 112 -13.55 -8.93 -4.02
C VAL A 112 -12.85 -9.29 -2.72
N SER A 113 -12.18 -8.33 -2.10
CA SER A 113 -11.48 -8.49 -0.83
C SER A 113 -12.05 -7.54 0.21
N ILE A 114 -12.62 -8.09 1.28
CA ILE A 114 -13.30 -7.30 2.31
C ILE A 114 -12.50 -7.37 3.61
N ARG A 115 -12.25 -6.21 4.22
CA ARG A 115 -11.68 -6.07 5.57
C ARG A 115 -12.69 -5.38 6.47
N CYS A 116 -13.08 -6.05 7.55
CA CYS A 116 -13.97 -5.51 8.56
C CYS A 116 -13.21 -5.28 9.88
N ALA A 117 -13.43 -4.12 10.50
CA ALA A 117 -12.95 -3.80 11.84
C ALA A 117 -14.09 -3.36 12.78
N GLY A 118 -13.78 -3.23 14.08
CA GLY A 118 -14.75 -2.82 15.10
C GLY A 118 -15.95 -3.78 15.23
N LYS A 119 -17.14 -3.23 15.52
CA LYS A 119 -18.40 -3.97 15.67
C LYS A 119 -18.76 -4.84 14.47
N TRP A 120 -18.37 -4.42 13.26
CA TRP A 120 -18.72 -5.13 12.02
C TRP A 120 -18.03 -6.49 11.88
N ARG A 121 -16.83 -6.64 12.44
CA ARG A 121 -16.09 -7.92 12.40
C ARG A 121 -16.87 -9.08 13.01
N ARG A 122 -17.71 -8.81 14.01
CA ARG A 122 -18.55 -9.84 14.67
C ARG A 122 -19.92 -10.01 14.00
N LYS A 123 -20.38 -9.03 13.23
CA LYS A 123 -21.73 -9.00 12.64
C LYS A 123 -21.78 -9.44 11.17
N ILE A 124 -20.65 -9.43 10.48
CA ILE A 124 -20.57 -9.70 9.03
C ILE A 124 -19.82 -11.00 8.77
N ASN A 125 -20.47 -11.94 8.08
CA ASN A 125 -19.76 -13.03 7.43
C ASN A 125 -19.11 -12.51 6.14
N VAL A 126 -17.80 -12.27 6.21
CA VAL A 126 -17.01 -11.63 5.15
C VAL A 126 -17.03 -12.44 3.85
N HIS A 127 -16.98 -13.77 3.93
CA HIS A 127 -17.01 -14.65 2.76
C HIS A 127 -18.36 -14.61 2.04
N ARG A 128 -19.46 -14.68 2.80
CA ARG A 128 -20.81 -14.60 2.23
C ARG A 128 -21.06 -13.24 1.59
N LEU A 129 -20.61 -12.16 2.23
CA LEU A 129 -20.72 -10.81 1.69
C LEU A 129 -19.90 -10.63 0.42
N ALA A 130 -18.64 -11.11 0.39
CA ALA A 130 -17.79 -11.04 -0.79
C ALA A 130 -18.42 -11.79 -1.98
N ALA A 131 -18.97 -12.98 -1.75
CA ALA A 131 -19.67 -13.74 -2.79
C ALA A 131 -20.94 -13.02 -3.30
N ASP A 132 -21.72 -12.40 -2.41
CA ASP A 132 -22.91 -11.64 -2.80
C ASP A 132 -22.57 -10.42 -3.67
N LEU A 133 -21.59 -9.61 -3.22
CA LEU A 133 -21.13 -8.44 -3.96
C LEU A 133 -20.51 -8.85 -5.31
N ALA A 134 -19.72 -9.92 -5.34
CA ALA A 134 -19.16 -10.43 -6.58
C ALA A 134 -20.24 -10.84 -7.58
N ARG A 135 -21.31 -11.52 -7.13
CA ARG A 135 -22.44 -11.91 -8.00
C ARG A 135 -23.12 -10.69 -8.62
N ARG A 136 -23.29 -9.61 -7.83
CA ARG A 136 -23.88 -8.35 -8.31
C ARG A 136 -22.99 -7.67 -9.35
N ILE A 137 -21.69 -7.65 -9.12
CA ILE A 137 -20.70 -7.10 -10.05
C ILE A 137 -20.69 -7.90 -11.36
N CYS A 138 -20.71 -9.25 -11.29
CA CYS A 138 -20.86 -10.10 -12.47
C CYS A 138 -22.13 -9.76 -13.27
N GLY A 139 -23.27 -9.63 -12.57
CA GLY A 139 -24.55 -9.32 -13.23
C GLY A 139 -24.59 -7.92 -13.85
N ARG A 140 -23.91 -6.93 -13.25
CA ARG A 140 -23.92 -5.54 -13.73
C ARG A 140 -22.95 -5.28 -14.88
N TYR A 141 -21.73 -5.81 -14.79
CA TYR A 141 -20.63 -5.48 -15.71
C TYR A 141 -20.17 -6.65 -16.60
N GLY A 142 -20.69 -7.87 -16.40
CA GLY A 142 -20.28 -9.05 -17.16
C GLY A 142 -18.90 -9.61 -16.80
N TRP A 143 -18.26 -9.10 -15.75
CA TRP A 143 -16.94 -9.56 -15.30
C TRP A 143 -17.01 -10.94 -14.63
N GLN A 144 -15.87 -11.63 -14.54
CA GLN A 144 -15.76 -12.98 -14.00
C GLN A 144 -14.95 -13.01 -12.71
N VAL A 145 -15.41 -13.78 -11.72
CA VAL A 145 -14.67 -13.93 -10.45
C VAL A 145 -13.46 -14.83 -10.67
N ASN A 146 -12.26 -14.30 -10.39
CA ASN A 146 -11.00 -15.03 -10.40
C ASN A 146 -10.25 -14.83 -9.08
N LEU A 147 -10.28 -15.85 -8.22
CA LEU A 147 -9.67 -15.77 -6.89
C LEU A 147 -8.14 -15.98 -6.91
N ARG A 148 -7.61 -16.64 -7.95
CA ARG A 148 -6.19 -17.03 -8.05
C ARG A 148 -5.35 -15.96 -8.77
N HIS A 149 -5.82 -15.52 -9.94
CA HIS A 149 -5.12 -14.59 -10.81
C HIS A 149 -6.07 -13.47 -11.31
N PRO A 150 -6.64 -12.66 -10.41
CA PRO A 150 -7.47 -11.54 -10.84
C PRO A 150 -6.66 -10.49 -11.59
N SER A 151 -7.25 -9.87 -12.62
CA SER A 151 -6.71 -8.63 -13.20
C SER A 151 -6.66 -7.53 -12.13
N PHE A 152 -7.72 -7.35 -11.35
CA PHE A 152 -7.73 -6.41 -10.23
C PHE A 152 -8.54 -6.89 -9.03
N ASP A 153 -8.27 -6.29 -7.88
CA ASP A 153 -8.88 -6.63 -6.59
C ASP A 153 -9.72 -5.45 -6.08
N ILE A 154 -11.03 -5.63 -5.99
CA ILE A 154 -11.95 -4.65 -5.43
C ILE A 154 -11.88 -4.77 -3.91
N CYS A 155 -11.18 -3.83 -3.29
CA CYS A 155 -10.93 -3.81 -1.85
C CYS A 155 -12.00 -2.98 -1.15
N ILE A 156 -12.69 -3.60 -0.18
CA ILE A 156 -13.74 -2.98 0.62
C ILE A 156 -13.28 -2.95 2.08
N HIS A 157 -13.11 -1.77 2.64
CA HIS A 157 -12.77 -1.59 4.05
C HIS A 157 -13.99 -1.04 4.80
N ILE A 158 -14.45 -1.78 5.81
CA ILE A 158 -15.62 -1.46 6.61
C ILE A 158 -15.21 -1.33 8.07
N ASN A 159 -15.27 -0.10 8.58
CA ASN A 159 -15.01 0.21 9.97
C ASN A 159 -16.25 0.86 10.60
N GLU A 160 -16.20 1.13 11.90
CA GLU A 160 -17.29 1.84 12.60
C GLU A 160 -17.50 3.26 12.07
N ASN A 161 -16.41 3.91 11.66
CA ASN A 161 -16.38 5.33 11.35
C ASN A 161 -16.37 5.61 9.84
N GLN A 162 -16.08 4.61 9.01
CA GLN A 162 -15.91 4.80 7.56
C GLN A 162 -16.19 3.52 6.76
N ILE A 163 -16.65 3.74 5.52
CA ILE A 163 -16.70 2.74 4.45
C ILE A 163 -15.83 3.24 3.32
N PHE A 164 -14.98 2.36 2.80
CA PHE A 164 -14.10 2.65 1.68
C PHE A 164 -14.16 1.50 0.67
N ILE A 165 -14.29 1.83 -0.60
CA ILE A 165 -14.17 0.91 -1.73
C ILE A 165 -13.15 1.49 -2.69
N GLY A 166 -12.13 0.71 -3.01
CA GLY A 166 -11.11 1.12 -3.96
C GLY A 166 -10.39 -0.06 -4.57
N ILE A 167 -9.65 0.20 -5.64
CA ILE A 167 -8.92 -0.81 -6.39
C ILE A 167 -7.42 -0.46 -6.34
N PRO A 168 -6.56 -1.35 -5.83
CA PRO A 168 -5.13 -1.08 -5.78
C PRO A 168 -4.53 -0.87 -7.18
N LEU A 169 -3.74 0.19 -7.33
CA LEU A 169 -3.01 0.47 -8.56
C LEU A 169 -1.89 -0.54 -8.79
N SER A 170 -1.23 -1.00 -7.72
CA SER A 170 -0.18 -2.02 -7.78
C SER A 170 -0.70 -3.38 -7.29
N ARG A 171 -0.17 -4.47 -7.87
CA ARG A 171 -0.49 -5.84 -7.42
C ARG A 171 0.00 -6.06 -5.98
N PHE A 172 1.25 -5.72 -5.72
CA PHE A 172 1.87 -5.85 -4.40
C PHE A 172 1.88 -4.51 -3.64
N PRO A 173 1.91 -4.53 -2.30
CA PRO A 173 2.13 -3.32 -1.51
C PRO A 173 3.46 -2.65 -1.89
N LEU A 174 3.52 -1.32 -1.81
CA LEU A 174 4.75 -0.56 -2.06
C LEU A 174 5.85 -0.85 -1.03
N SER A 175 5.44 -1.30 0.16
CA SER A 175 6.36 -1.80 1.17
C SER A 175 7.08 -3.08 0.75
N ARG A 176 6.58 -3.84 -0.24
CA ARG A 176 7.22 -5.06 -0.73
C ARG A 176 8.27 -4.67 -1.76
N ARG A 177 9.51 -4.56 -1.32
CA ARG A 177 10.63 -4.19 -2.17
C ARG A 177 11.43 -5.45 -2.52
N PRO A 178 11.71 -5.75 -3.81
CA PRO A 178 12.35 -7.01 -4.21
C PRO A 178 13.73 -7.25 -3.59
N TYR A 179 14.42 -6.19 -3.19
CA TYR A 179 15.75 -6.25 -2.57
C TYR A 179 15.73 -6.43 -1.04
N MET A 180 14.54 -6.42 -0.41
CA MET A 180 14.42 -6.62 1.04
C MET A 180 14.29 -8.10 1.37
N LEU A 181 14.91 -8.52 2.47
CA LEU A 181 14.85 -9.89 2.97
C LEU A 181 13.49 -10.20 3.62
N ASP A 182 13.09 -11.47 3.68
CA ASP A 182 11.76 -11.88 4.16
C ASP A 182 11.51 -11.57 5.66
N ASN A 183 12.54 -11.64 6.50
CA ASN A 183 12.49 -11.29 7.94
C ASN A 183 12.90 -9.82 8.20
N SER A 184 12.63 -8.93 7.25
CA SER A 184 13.00 -7.52 7.36
C SER A 184 12.02 -6.71 8.21
N LEU A 185 12.55 -5.67 8.86
CA LEU A 185 11.71 -4.56 9.31
C LEU A 185 10.99 -3.98 8.10
N ARG A 186 9.73 -3.58 8.28
CA ARG A 186 8.93 -3.07 7.18
C ARG A 186 9.64 -1.89 6.52
N SER A 187 9.77 -1.96 5.20
CA SER A 187 10.58 -1.04 4.41
C SER A 187 10.08 0.42 4.48
N THR A 188 8.77 0.63 4.70
CA THR A 188 8.17 1.93 4.98
C THR A 188 8.71 2.56 6.27
N VAL A 189 8.87 1.75 7.32
CA VAL A 189 9.47 2.18 8.60
C VAL A 189 10.97 2.46 8.43
N CYS A 190 11.70 1.61 7.71
CA CYS A 190 13.11 1.83 7.43
C CYS A 190 13.31 3.19 6.73
N ASN A 191 12.51 3.49 5.72
CA ASN A 191 12.61 4.75 4.99
C ASN A 191 12.24 5.96 5.88
N ALA A 192 11.21 5.84 6.72
CA ALA A 192 10.86 6.88 7.69
C ALA A 192 12.02 7.16 8.67
N MET A 193 12.65 6.11 9.22
CA MET A 193 13.81 6.26 10.12
C MET A 193 14.98 6.97 9.42
N LEU A 194 15.29 6.58 8.20
CA LEU A 194 16.37 7.20 7.41
C LEU A 194 16.06 8.66 7.10
N SER A 195 14.79 9.00 6.80
CA SER A 195 14.37 10.38 6.56
C SER A 195 14.54 11.28 7.79
N LEU A 196 14.35 10.72 9.00
CA LEU A 196 14.56 11.45 10.26
C LEU A 196 16.04 11.61 10.60
N ALA A 197 16.88 10.65 10.20
CA ALA A 197 18.31 10.68 10.49
C ALA A 197 19.05 11.81 9.74
N ASN A 198 18.48 12.32 8.65
CA ASN A 198 18.96 13.50 7.90
C ASN A 198 20.47 13.46 7.58
N PHE A 199 20.95 12.33 7.05
CA PHE A 199 22.34 12.14 6.65
C PHE A 199 22.60 12.63 5.21
N ALA A 200 23.82 13.09 4.96
CA ALA A 200 24.35 13.48 3.66
C ALA A 200 25.11 12.32 2.99
N GLY A 201 25.39 12.45 1.68
CA GLY A 201 26.10 11.44 0.88
C GLY A 201 27.58 11.22 1.23
N SER A 202 28.10 11.84 2.29
CA SER A 202 29.44 11.60 2.82
C SER A 202 29.44 11.02 4.23
N ASP A 203 28.25 10.85 4.82
CA ASP A 203 28.13 10.45 6.22
C ASP A 203 28.35 8.95 6.39
N ILE A 204 28.87 8.58 7.56
CA ILE A 204 29.03 7.18 7.95
C ILE A 204 27.76 6.74 8.67
N VAL A 205 27.11 5.70 8.16
CA VAL A 205 25.90 5.15 8.76
C VAL A 205 26.24 3.85 9.49
N LEU A 206 25.97 3.83 10.79
CA LEU A 206 26.26 2.71 11.69
C LEU A 206 24.96 2.22 12.34
N ASP A 207 24.66 0.93 12.17
CA ASP A 207 23.58 0.24 12.88
C ASP A 207 24.17 -0.90 13.70
N LEU A 208 24.30 -0.65 15.01
CA LEU A 208 24.91 -1.58 15.96
C LEU A 208 24.01 -2.79 16.28
N THR A 209 22.74 -2.74 15.91
CA THR A 209 21.74 -3.77 16.21
C THR A 209 20.98 -4.16 14.94
N CYS A 210 21.70 -4.27 13.83
CA CYS A 210 21.10 -4.29 12.50
C CYS A 210 20.26 -5.54 12.19
N GLY A 211 20.46 -6.65 12.89
CA GLY A 211 19.71 -7.90 12.67
C GLY A 211 19.75 -8.33 11.20
N SER A 212 18.59 -8.35 10.53
CA SER A 212 18.45 -8.62 9.09
C SER A 212 18.96 -7.49 8.17
N SER A 213 19.61 -6.46 8.73
CA SER A 213 20.18 -5.30 8.04
C SER A 213 19.17 -4.48 7.23
N SER A 214 17.90 -4.49 7.65
CA SER A 214 16.79 -3.87 6.90
C SER A 214 16.97 -2.37 6.66
N ILE A 215 17.38 -1.64 7.70
CA ILE A 215 17.62 -0.19 7.64
C ILE A 215 18.82 0.10 6.74
N LEU A 216 19.89 -0.70 6.86
CA LEU A 216 21.11 -0.56 6.07
C LEU A 216 20.89 -0.87 4.59
N ILE A 217 20.18 -1.94 4.26
CA ILE A 217 19.82 -2.30 2.88
C ILE A 217 19.01 -1.17 2.24
N GLU A 218 18.06 -0.62 2.99
CA GLU A 218 17.27 0.51 2.51
C GLU A 218 18.14 1.77 2.31
N CYS A 219 19.09 2.01 3.22
CA CYS A 219 20.06 3.10 3.13
C CYS A 219 20.90 3.02 1.85
N VAL A 220 21.46 1.83 1.54
CA VAL A 220 22.19 1.58 0.27
C VAL A 220 21.32 1.93 -0.93
N HIS A 221 20.06 1.50 -0.92
CA HIS A 221 19.17 1.71 -2.04
C HIS A 221 18.85 3.19 -2.28
N ILE A 222 18.73 3.99 -1.22
CA ILE A 222 18.53 5.45 -1.30
C ILE A 222 19.78 6.15 -1.84
N LEU A 223 20.97 5.75 -1.35
CA LEU A 223 22.22 6.48 -1.58
C LEU A 223 23.01 6.04 -2.81
N ARG A 224 22.57 4.98 -3.50
CA ARG A 224 23.07 4.52 -4.81
C ARG A 224 24.61 4.59 -4.93
N ASN A 225 25.32 4.04 -3.93
CA ASN A 225 26.78 3.85 -3.85
C ASN A 225 27.64 4.94 -3.17
N ASN A 226 27.04 5.95 -2.52
CA ASN A 226 27.82 7.02 -1.87
C ASN A 226 28.08 6.84 -0.36
N VAL A 227 27.82 5.68 0.24
CA VAL A 227 27.86 5.56 1.72
C VAL A 227 28.62 4.36 2.23
N TRP A 228 29.38 4.61 3.31
CA TRP A 228 30.04 3.61 4.11
C TRP A 228 29.06 3.07 5.15
N ILE A 229 28.76 1.78 5.06
CA ILE A 229 27.85 1.11 5.96
C ILE A 229 28.61 0.10 6.80
N PHE A 230 28.31 0.11 8.10
CA PHE A 230 28.84 -0.83 9.06
C PHE A 230 27.67 -1.53 9.77
N SER A 231 27.73 -2.86 9.79
CA SER A 231 26.79 -3.73 10.49
C SER A 231 27.54 -4.57 11.53
N TRP A 232 26.97 -4.79 12.71
CA TRP A 232 27.51 -5.73 13.69
C TRP A 232 26.49 -6.80 14.06
N THR A 233 26.78 -8.06 13.70
CA THR A 233 26.03 -9.23 14.21
C THR A 233 27.02 -10.29 14.64
N ASN A 234 27.17 -10.51 15.96
CA ASN A 234 27.89 -11.58 16.69
C ASN A 234 29.23 -12.16 16.17
N SER A 235 29.77 -11.75 15.00
CA SER A 235 31.03 -12.18 14.37
C SER A 235 31.35 -11.50 13.02
N ILE A 236 30.51 -10.63 12.44
CA ILE A 236 30.71 -10.13 11.06
C ILE A 236 30.59 -8.60 10.96
N LEU A 237 31.58 -7.97 10.32
CA LEU A 237 31.52 -6.61 9.77
C LEU A 237 31.20 -6.70 8.26
N ILE A 238 30.13 -6.07 7.80
CA ILE A 238 29.80 -5.97 6.36
C ILE A 238 30.21 -4.58 5.88
N PHE A 239 30.99 -4.53 4.79
CA PHE A 239 31.37 -3.30 4.10
C PHE A 239 30.70 -3.27 2.73
N PHE A 240 30.12 -2.14 2.34
CA PHE A 240 29.69 -1.90 0.96
C PHE A 240 30.62 -0.85 0.34
N TYR A 241 31.33 -1.21 -0.73
CA TYR A 241 32.11 -0.28 -1.54
C TYR A 241 31.85 -0.54 -3.03
N SER A 242 31.80 0.55 -3.80
CA SER A 242 31.74 0.52 -5.26
C SER A 242 32.84 -0.39 -5.82
N SER A 243 32.44 -1.50 -6.45
CA SER A 243 33.30 -2.50 -7.12
C SER A 243 33.84 -3.66 -6.27
N LEU A 244 33.39 -3.88 -5.04
CA LEU A 244 33.70 -5.12 -4.31
C LEU A 244 32.46 -5.65 -3.56
N TYR A 245 31.92 -6.77 -4.04
CA TYR A 245 30.91 -7.54 -3.30
C TYR A 245 31.62 -8.46 -2.32
N LEU A 246 31.77 -8.06 -1.06
CA LEU A 246 32.05 -9.00 0.02
C LEU A 246 30.75 -9.29 0.77
N ILE A 247 30.01 -10.29 0.29
CA ILE A 247 28.90 -10.88 1.03
C ILE A 247 29.51 -11.90 1.99
N CYS A 248 29.37 -11.67 3.28
CA CYS A 248 29.36 -12.78 4.23
C CYS A 248 28.26 -12.50 5.24
N CYS A 249 27.22 -13.32 5.21
CA CYS A 249 26.46 -13.59 6.42
C CYS A 249 26.11 -15.07 6.38
N CYS A 250 26.81 -15.84 7.22
CA CYS A 250 26.39 -17.18 7.56
C CYS A 250 24.97 -17.11 8.11
N ALA A 251 24.08 -17.85 7.48
CA ALA A 251 22.92 -18.37 8.18
C ALA A 251 23.42 -19.04 9.47
N GLY A 252 23.00 -18.52 10.62
CA GLY A 252 22.97 -19.33 11.83
C GLY A 252 22.02 -20.49 11.57
N LEU A 253 22.59 -21.61 11.09
CA LEU A 253 21.97 -22.91 11.16
C LEU A 253 21.68 -23.20 12.63
N ASN A 254 20.40 -23.37 12.94
CA ASN A 254 19.80 -24.06 14.08
C ASN A 254 20.70 -24.35 15.30
N LYS A 255 20.26 -23.84 16.45
CA LYS A 255 20.18 -24.65 17.67
C LYS A 255 18.75 -24.66 18.16
#